data_AF-A0A7W9AWS6-F1
#
_entry.id   AF-A0A7W9AWS6-F1
#
_cell.length_a   1.000
_cell.length_b   1.000
_cell.length_c   1.000
_cell.angle_alpha   90.00
_cell.angle_beta   90.00
_cell.angle_gamma   90.00
#
_symmetry.space_group_name_H-M   'P 1'
#
loop_
_entity.id
_entity.type
_entity.pdbx_description
1 polymer ?
#
loop_
_entity_poly.entity_id
_entity_poly.type
_entity_poly.pdbx_seq_one_letter_code
_entity_poly.pdbx_strand_id
1 'polypeptide(L)'
;MPVDNKKQKLGQELCFLDILERLPDIGNTVSGGGNQKWIRLDDFIYSSEFGAEISVHGTPDHPVCIEYADAGFDLSKRNDPYNSSAEITVLKADESLFRKYLPQLIDTRVIRTMGGQPSPHLVSKFPQGSWFSQISITYMVSFIIGMLARYFPTHWSALMGGEKGDAIWPQINAAQMYIETALPELILEIVGNSIFDNKEL
;
A
#
# COMPACT_ATOMS: atom_id res chain seq x y z
N MET A 1 10.11 33.48 19.34
CA MET A 1 8.67 33.32 19.05
C MET A 1 8.33 31.84 19.19
N PRO A 2 7.39 31.44 20.05
CA PRO A 2 6.99 30.04 20.13
C PRO A 2 6.28 29.67 18.82
N VAL A 3 6.76 28.60 18.17
CA VAL A 3 6.17 28.09 16.93
C VAL A 3 4.83 27.45 17.30
N ASP A 4 3.74 28.00 16.78
CA ASP A 4 2.39 27.47 17.01
C ASP A 4 2.21 26.19 16.19
N ASN A 5 2.49 25.05 16.82
CA ASN A 5 2.47 23.73 16.19
C ASN A 5 1.11 23.37 15.55
N LYS A 6 0.01 24.01 15.98
CA LYS A 6 -1.32 23.79 15.39
C LYS A 6 -1.46 24.39 13.98
N LYS A 7 -0.77 25.49 13.67
CA LYS A 7 -0.76 26.08 12.31
C LYS A 7 0.08 25.25 11.33
N GLN A 8 1.06 24.50 11.81
CA GLN A 8 1.95 23.69 10.98
C GLN A 8 1.48 22.23 10.80
N LYS A 9 0.37 21.82 11.42
CA LYS A 9 -0.11 20.41 11.40
C LYS A 9 0.99 19.39 11.77
N LEU A 10 1.91 19.75 12.66
CA LEU A 10 2.94 18.85 13.17
C LEU A 10 2.29 17.62 13.83
N GLY A 11 2.75 16.42 13.47
CA GLY A 11 2.16 15.14 13.88
C GLY A 11 1.21 14.48 12.86
N GLN A 12 0.98 15.11 11.71
CA GLN A 12 0.27 14.52 10.55
C GLN A 12 1.22 14.16 9.41
N GLU A 13 2.52 14.06 9.71
CA GLU A 13 3.58 13.80 8.74
C GLU A 13 3.60 12.33 8.34
N LEU A 14 3.86 12.09 7.07
CA LEU A 14 4.00 10.76 6.53
C LEU A 14 5.45 10.30 6.68
N CYS A 15 5.70 9.33 7.55
CA CYS A 15 7.04 8.79 7.75
C CYS A 15 7.40 7.80 6.62
N PHE A 16 8.69 7.67 6.30
CA PHE A 16 9.15 6.73 5.27
C PHE A 16 8.69 5.29 5.53
N LEU A 17 8.86 4.80 6.76
CA LEU A 17 8.41 3.45 7.17
C LEU A 17 6.90 3.27 7.02
N ASP A 18 6.10 4.33 7.27
CA ASP A 18 4.64 4.30 7.12
C ASP A 18 4.24 4.05 5.64
N ILE A 19 5.03 4.56 4.70
CA ILE A 19 4.84 4.27 3.26
C ILE A 19 5.23 2.83 2.94
N LEU A 20 6.39 2.37 3.44
CA LEU A 20 6.89 1.03 3.16
C LEU A 20 5.98 -0.08 3.72
N GLU A 21 5.41 0.12 4.90
CA GLU A 21 4.46 -0.81 5.53
C GLU A 21 3.18 -1.03 4.72
N ARG A 22 2.88 -0.13 3.77
CA ARG A 22 1.74 -0.22 2.84
C ARG A 22 2.09 -0.90 1.52
N LEU A 23 3.36 -1.21 1.25
CA LEU A 23 3.82 -1.83 0.01
C LEU A 23 4.03 -3.35 0.23
N PRO A 24 3.20 -4.22 -0.38
CA PRO A 24 3.28 -5.67 -0.19
C PRO A 24 4.62 -6.28 -0.61
N ASP A 25 5.24 -5.75 -1.67
CA ASP A 25 6.53 -6.21 -2.18
C ASP A 25 7.70 -5.99 -1.20
N ILE A 26 7.56 -5.05 -0.25
CA ILE A 26 8.59 -4.67 0.72
C ILE A 26 8.29 -5.26 2.11
N GLY A 27 7.01 -5.28 2.50
CA GLY A 27 6.55 -5.60 3.85
C GLY A 27 7.10 -6.91 4.45
N ASN A 28 7.34 -7.93 3.62
CA ASN A 28 7.88 -9.22 4.07
C ASN A 28 9.33 -9.15 4.60
N THR A 29 10.08 -8.10 4.25
CA THR A 29 11.46 -7.89 4.73
C THR A 29 11.53 -7.17 6.06
N VAL A 30 10.41 -6.60 6.54
CA VAL A 30 10.31 -5.94 7.85
C VAL A 30 10.17 -7.02 8.93
N SER A 31 11.27 -7.73 9.18
CA SER A 31 11.40 -8.68 10.28
C SER A 31 11.47 -7.92 11.61
N GLY A 32 10.32 -7.44 12.10
CA GLY A 32 10.29 -6.67 13.35
C GLY A 32 8.97 -5.96 13.62
N GLY A 33 7.86 -6.69 13.71
CA GLY A 33 6.65 -6.22 14.39
C GLY A 33 5.96 -4.97 13.83
N GLY A 34 6.30 -4.53 12.61
CA GLY A 34 5.55 -3.49 11.89
C GLY A 34 4.13 -3.95 11.61
N ASN A 35 3.15 -3.10 11.90
CA ASN A 35 1.74 -3.43 11.77
C ASN A 35 1.39 -3.49 10.29
N GLN A 36 1.35 -4.69 9.68
CA GLN A 36 1.12 -4.88 8.25
C GLN A 36 -0.13 -4.12 7.79
N LYS A 37 0.07 -3.14 6.89
CA LYS A 37 -0.99 -2.20 6.45
C LYS A 37 -1.65 -2.61 5.14
N TRP A 38 -1.54 -3.87 4.78
CA TRP A 38 -2.11 -4.43 3.57
C TRP A 38 -2.59 -5.86 3.82
N ILE A 39 -3.63 -6.27 3.09
CA ILE A 39 -4.20 -7.60 3.11
C ILE A 39 -4.48 -8.03 1.67
N ARG A 40 -4.24 -9.29 1.34
CA ARG A 40 -4.41 -9.77 -0.03
C ARG A 40 -5.88 -9.77 -0.42
N LEU A 41 -6.17 -9.19 -1.58
CA LEU A 41 -7.49 -9.17 -2.17
C LEU A 41 -7.76 -10.50 -2.87
N ASP A 42 -8.93 -11.08 -2.61
CA ASP A 42 -9.47 -12.26 -3.30
C ASP A 42 -10.36 -11.82 -4.45
N ASP A 43 -11.33 -10.95 -4.17
CA ASP A 43 -12.31 -10.46 -5.15
C ASP A 43 -12.79 -9.04 -4.82
N PHE A 44 -13.22 -8.30 -5.84
CA PHE A 44 -13.78 -6.96 -5.70
C PHE A 44 -14.95 -6.79 -6.67
N ILE A 45 -16.15 -6.68 -6.12
CA ILE A 45 -17.38 -6.48 -6.88
C ILE A 45 -17.94 -5.11 -6.53
N TYR A 46 -18.27 -4.32 -7.54
CA TYR A 46 -18.93 -3.03 -7.37
C TYR A 46 -20.13 -2.91 -8.31
N SER A 47 -21.24 -2.43 -7.77
CA SER A 47 -22.44 -2.06 -8.52
C SER A 47 -23.04 -0.80 -7.89
N SER A 48 -23.46 0.15 -8.71
CA SER A 48 -24.13 1.37 -8.23
C SER A 48 -25.43 1.11 -7.48
N GLU A 49 -26.04 -0.07 -7.66
CA GLU A 49 -27.29 -0.46 -6.99
C GLU A 49 -27.05 -1.12 -5.62
N PHE A 50 -26.00 -1.92 -5.49
CA PHE A 50 -25.74 -2.75 -4.31
C PHE A 50 -24.51 -2.31 -3.51
N GLY A 51 -23.78 -1.30 -3.99
CA GLY A 51 -22.53 -0.84 -3.40
C GLY A 51 -21.34 -1.73 -3.75
N ALA A 52 -20.41 -1.88 -2.82
CA ALA A 52 -19.20 -2.67 -3.00
C ALA A 52 -19.13 -3.86 -2.06
N GLU A 53 -18.66 -4.99 -2.58
CA GLU A 53 -18.31 -6.19 -1.84
C GLU A 53 -16.84 -6.52 -2.12
N ILE A 54 -16.02 -6.49 -1.07
CA ILE A 54 -14.58 -6.69 -1.14
C ILE A 54 -14.24 -7.94 -0.35
N SER A 55 -13.66 -8.94 -1.00
CA SER A 55 -13.25 -10.19 -0.37
C SER A 55 -11.73 -10.18 -0.18
N VAL A 56 -11.25 -10.48 1.02
CA VAL A 56 -9.83 -10.48 1.37
C VAL A 56 -9.43 -11.76 2.10
N HIS A 57 -8.20 -12.23 1.87
CA HIS A 57 -7.64 -13.39 2.57
C HIS A 57 -7.15 -12.97 3.96
N GLY A 58 -7.90 -13.34 4.99
CA GLY A 58 -7.58 -13.10 6.39
C GLY A 58 -8.82 -13.01 7.27
N THR A 59 -8.60 -12.74 8.56
CA THR A 59 -9.65 -12.62 9.57
C THR A 59 -10.18 -11.19 9.68
N PRO A 60 -11.40 -10.98 10.19
CA PRO A 60 -11.93 -9.66 10.52
C PRO A 60 -11.06 -8.87 11.50
N ASP A 61 -10.28 -9.57 12.33
CA ASP A 61 -9.36 -8.98 13.31
C ASP A 61 -8.07 -8.43 12.68
N HIS A 62 -7.89 -8.56 11.36
CA HIS A 62 -6.73 -7.99 10.68
C HIS A 62 -6.78 -6.44 10.77
N PRO A 63 -5.64 -5.74 11.02
CA PRO A 63 -5.63 -4.29 11.20
C PRO A 63 -6.31 -3.50 10.08
N VAL A 64 -6.09 -3.92 8.83
CA VAL A 64 -6.77 -3.33 7.67
C VAL A 64 -8.29 -3.55 7.75
N CYS A 65 -8.77 -4.75 8.06
CA CYS A 65 -10.21 -5.00 8.18
C CYS A 65 -10.85 -4.15 9.28
N ILE A 66 -10.19 -4.04 10.43
CA ILE A 66 -10.64 -3.19 11.54
C ILE A 66 -10.75 -1.72 11.10
N GLU A 67 -9.76 -1.19 10.37
CA GLU A 67 -9.80 0.19 9.87
C GLU A 67 -11.01 0.44 8.95
N TYR A 68 -11.32 -0.50 8.05
CA TYR A 68 -12.49 -0.36 7.19
C TYR A 68 -13.80 -0.54 7.98
N ALA A 69 -13.85 -1.39 9.01
CA ALA A 69 -14.99 -1.47 9.92
C ALA A 69 -15.22 -0.17 10.69
N ASP A 70 -14.15 0.46 11.19
CA ASP A 70 -14.21 1.76 11.86
C ASP A 70 -14.69 2.88 10.92
N ALA A 71 -14.42 2.74 9.61
CA ALA A 71 -14.95 3.62 8.58
C ALA A 71 -16.45 3.38 8.27
N GLY A 72 -17.01 2.26 8.72
CA GLY A 72 -18.43 1.90 8.59
C GLY A 72 -18.72 0.70 7.69
N PHE A 73 -17.71 -0.04 7.24
CA PHE A 73 -17.92 -1.24 6.42
C PHE A 73 -18.41 -2.41 7.27
N ASP A 74 -19.37 -3.17 6.74
CA ASP A 74 -19.85 -4.39 7.40
C ASP A 74 -18.88 -5.54 7.13
N LEU A 75 -18.34 -6.14 8.19
CA LEU A 75 -17.44 -7.29 8.09
C LEU A 75 -18.22 -8.59 8.29
N SER A 76 -18.02 -9.55 7.39
CA SER A 76 -18.53 -10.91 7.54
C SER A 76 -17.47 -11.94 7.17
N LYS A 77 -17.46 -13.08 7.86
CA LYS A 77 -16.61 -14.21 7.49
C LYS A 77 -17.30 -15.00 6.38
N ARG A 78 -16.58 -15.27 5.30
CA ARG A 78 -17.01 -16.20 4.24
C ARG A 78 -16.33 -17.54 4.48
N ASN A 79 -17.13 -18.56 4.75
CA ASN A 79 -16.65 -19.93 4.81
C ASN A 79 -16.60 -20.48 3.39
N ASP A 80 -15.40 -20.77 2.89
CA ASP A 80 -15.24 -21.48 1.62
C ASP A 80 -15.41 -23.00 1.88
N PRO A 81 -16.46 -23.64 1.33
CA PRO A 81 -16.67 -25.07 1.48
C PRO A 81 -15.61 -25.93 0.79
N TYR A 82 -14.81 -25.37 -0.12
CA TYR A 82 -13.78 -26.09 -0.88
C TYR A 82 -12.37 -25.88 -0.34
N ASN A 83 -12.15 -24.86 0.49
CA ASN A 83 -10.85 -24.57 1.09
C ASN A 83 -10.98 -24.10 2.55
N SER A 84 -11.12 -25.07 3.47
CA SER A 84 -11.29 -24.80 4.90
C SER A 84 -10.06 -24.17 5.58
N SER A 85 -8.93 -24.03 4.88
CA SER A 85 -7.70 -23.44 5.41
C SER A 85 -7.54 -21.95 5.09
N ALA A 86 -8.31 -21.42 4.13
CA ALA A 86 -8.25 -20.01 3.76
C ALA A 86 -9.40 -19.26 4.44
N GLU A 87 -9.10 -18.53 5.52
CA GLU A 87 -10.07 -17.62 6.12
C GLU A 87 -10.27 -16.42 5.17
N ILE A 88 -11.51 -16.18 4.75
CA ILE A 88 -11.88 -15.06 3.88
C ILE A 88 -12.80 -14.13 4.67
N THR A 89 -12.46 -12.83 4.66
CA THR A 89 -13.31 -11.77 5.19
C THR A 89 -13.90 -10.98 4.05
N VAL A 90 -15.21 -10.72 4.13
CA VAL A 90 -15.96 -9.92 3.17
C VAL A 90 -16.32 -8.60 3.83
N LEU A 91 -15.88 -7.51 3.22
CA LEU A 91 -16.21 -6.14 3.60
C LEU A 91 -17.30 -5.63 2.65
N LYS A 92 -18.43 -5.21 3.20
CA LYS A 92 -19.54 -4.63 2.45
C LYS A 92 -19.70 -3.15 2.75
N ALA A 93 -19.93 -2.36 1.72
CA ALA A 93 -20.29 -0.97 1.84
C ALA A 93 -21.45 -0.66 0.89
N ASP A 94 -22.40 0.16 1.34
CA ASP A 94 -23.40 0.73 0.48
C ASP A 94 -22.78 1.77 -0.47
N GLU A 95 -23.53 2.20 -1.48
CA GLU A 95 -23.06 3.18 -2.46
C GLU A 95 -22.65 4.51 -1.81
N SER A 96 -23.36 4.92 -0.74
CA SER A 96 -23.11 6.18 -0.05
C SER A 96 -21.79 6.16 0.72
N LEU A 97 -21.51 5.07 1.45
CA LEU A 97 -20.26 4.86 2.15
C LEU A 97 -19.11 4.64 1.17
N PHE A 98 -19.31 3.83 0.14
CA PHE A 98 -18.28 3.54 -0.85
C PHE A 98 -17.77 4.81 -1.53
N ARG A 99 -18.66 5.71 -1.95
CA ARG A 99 -18.26 7.01 -2.53
C ARG A 99 -17.52 7.91 -1.54
N LYS A 100 -17.89 7.86 -0.27
CA LYS A 100 -17.25 8.65 0.80
C LYS A 100 -15.88 8.08 1.18
N TYR A 101 -15.71 6.76 1.07
CA TYR A 101 -14.53 6.02 1.48
C TYR A 101 -14.18 4.96 0.43
N LEU A 102 -13.73 5.38 -0.76
CA LEU A 102 -13.29 4.39 -1.75
C LEU A 102 -12.07 3.65 -1.20
N PRO A 103 -11.93 2.34 -1.39
CA PRO A 103 -10.78 1.56 -0.96
C PRO A 103 -9.46 1.97 -1.62
N GLN A 104 -8.33 1.77 -0.93
CA GLN A 104 -6.99 1.89 -1.52
C GLN A 104 -6.52 0.51 -1.94
N LEU A 105 -6.22 0.34 -3.22
CA LEU A 105 -5.67 -0.91 -3.78
C LEU A 105 -4.23 -0.71 -4.24
N ILE A 106 -3.40 -1.72 -4.08
CA ILE A 106 -2.01 -1.78 -4.55
C ILE A 106 -1.72 -3.19 -5.07
N ASP A 107 -1.08 -3.30 -6.23
CA ASP A 107 -0.66 -4.59 -6.79
C ASP A 107 0.81 -4.89 -6.49
N THR A 108 1.16 -6.16 -6.34
CA THR A 108 2.58 -6.57 -6.32
C THR A 108 3.21 -6.40 -7.69
N ARG A 109 4.35 -5.70 -7.75
CA ARG A 109 5.06 -5.41 -9.00
C ARG A 109 6.37 -6.18 -9.13
N VAL A 110 7.08 -6.42 -8.04
CA VAL A 110 8.40 -7.06 -8.08
C VAL A 110 8.30 -8.49 -8.61
N ILE A 111 7.25 -9.22 -8.26
CA ILE A 111 7.03 -10.61 -8.71
C ILE A 111 6.97 -10.74 -10.26
N ARG A 112 6.56 -9.69 -10.99
CA ARG A 112 6.47 -9.73 -12.46
C ARG A 112 7.82 -9.96 -13.13
N THR A 113 8.90 -9.41 -12.56
CA THR A 113 10.26 -9.61 -13.10
C THR A 113 10.76 -11.03 -12.93
N MET A 114 10.19 -11.77 -11.99
CA MET A 114 10.46 -13.18 -11.75
C MET A 114 9.51 -14.11 -12.52
N GLY A 115 8.66 -13.57 -13.40
CA GLY A 115 7.66 -14.33 -14.16
C GLY A 115 6.42 -14.74 -13.35
N GLY A 116 6.23 -14.21 -12.14
CA GLY A 116 5.04 -14.44 -11.34
C GLY A 116 3.88 -13.51 -11.70
N GLN A 117 2.68 -13.87 -11.26
CA GLN A 117 1.48 -13.07 -11.46
C GLN A 117 1.33 -12.00 -10.36
N PRO A 118 0.92 -10.78 -10.73
CA PRO A 118 0.57 -9.74 -9.76
C PRO A 118 -0.59 -10.18 -8.89
N SER A 119 -0.55 -9.77 -7.64
CA SER A 119 -1.64 -9.98 -6.69
C SER A 119 -2.11 -8.64 -6.14
N PRO A 120 -3.41 -8.33 -6.26
CA PRO A 120 -3.98 -7.12 -5.69
C PRO A 120 -4.07 -7.23 -4.17
N HIS A 121 -3.91 -6.10 -3.50
CA HIS A 121 -3.99 -5.97 -2.05
C HIS A 121 -4.85 -4.78 -1.68
N LEU A 122 -5.70 -4.98 -0.67
CA LEU A 122 -6.39 -3.91 0.03
C LEU A 122 -5.42 -3.30 1.05
N VAL A 123 -5.32 -1.97 1.07
CA VAL A 123 -4.34 -1.24 1.88
C VAL A 123 -5.04 -0.25 2.80
N SER A 124 -4.50 -0.09 4.00
CA SER A 124 -4.87 0.97 4.93
C SER A 124 -4.72 2.35 4.31
N LYS A 125 -5.65 3.26 4.61
CA LYS A 125 -5.61 4.63 4.12
C LYS A 125 -4.42 5.40 4.65
N PHE A 126 -3.97 6.33 3.81
CA PHE A 126 -3.02 7.33 4.24
C PHE A 126 -3.74 8.31 5.19
N PRO A 127 -3.01 8.95 6.12
CA PRO A 127 -3.58 9.96 7.01
C PRO A 127 -4.42 10.99 6.24
N GLN A 128 -5.47 11.50 6.89
CA GLN A 128 -6.40 12.50 6.34
C GLN A 128 -7.33 11.97 5.22
N GLY A 129 -7.43 10.65 5.04
CA GLY A 129 -8.30 10.06 4.02
C GLY A 129 -7.81 10.32 2.59
N SER A 130 -6.53 10.66 2.42
CA SER A 130 -5.93 10.91 1.10
C SER A 130 -5.71 9.60 0.37
N TRP A 131 -5.93 9.59 -0.94
CA TRP A 131 -5.67 8.41 -1.78
C TRP A 131 -4.62 8.73 -2.81
N PHE A 132 -3.76 7.75 -3.03
CA PHE A 132 -2.65 7.89 -3.93
C PHE A 132 -2.68 6.72 -4.91
N SER A 133 -2.48 7.00 -6.19
CA SER A 133 -2.22 5.93 -7.14
C SER A 133 -0.92 5.23 -6.76
N GLN A 134 -0.77 3.97 -7.17
CA GLN A 134 0.45 3.21 -6.87
C GLN A 134 1.72 3.90 -7.43
N ILE A 135 1.63 4.59 -8.57
CA ILE A 135 2.75 5.40 -9.07
C ILE A 135 3.08 6.57 -8.14
N SER A 136 2.09 7.26 -7.58
CA SER A 136 2.33 8.36 -6.64
C SER A 136 3.03 7.84 -5.38
N ILE A 137 2.61 6.68 -4.87
CA ILE A 137 3.26 6.04 -3.71
C ILE A 137 4.71 5.67 -4.06
N THR A 138 4.93 5.03 -5.20
CA THR A 138 6.27 4.63 -5.66
C THR A 138 7.17 5.85 -5.89
N TYR A 139 6.63 6.93 -6.42
CA TYR A 139 7.32 8.21 -6.56
C TYR A 139 7.69 8.82 -5.21
N MET A 140 6.80 8.78 -4.20
CA MET A 140 7.13 9.25 -2.85
C MET A 140 8.33 8.51 -2.26
N VAL A 141 8.38 7.19 -2.40
CA VAL A 141 9.53 6.38 -1.97
C VAL A 141 10.81 6.80 -2.70
N SER A 142 10.74 6.91 -4.04
CA SER A 142 11.87 7.35 -4.88
C SER A 142 12.38 8.74 -4.50
N PHE A 143 11.47 9.68 -4.27
CA PHE A 143 11.79 11.02 -3.83
C PHE A 143 12.53 11.02 -2.49
N ILE A 144 12.02 10.28 -1.49
CA ILE A 144 12.65 10.22 -0.16
C ILE A 144 14.06 9.63 -0.23
N ILE A 145 14.26 8.53 -0.95
CA ILE A 145 15.59 7.91 -1.13
C ILE A 145 16.52 8.84 -1.91
N GLY A 146 16.03 9.50 -2.96
CA GLY A 146 16.80 10.49 -3.71
C GLY A 146 17.21 11.69 -2.86
N MET A 147 16.33 12.17 -1.97
CA MET A 147 16.65 13.23 -1.01
C MET A 147 17.72 12.78 -0.01
N LEU A 148 17.63 11.54 0.50
CA LEU A 148 18.63 10.95 1.37
C LEU A 148 20.01 10.90 0.68
N ALA A 149 20.09 10.35 -0.53
CA ALA A 149 21.33 10.23 -1.28
C ALA A 149 21.95 11.59 -1.65
N ARG A 150 21.13 12.58 -2.02
CA ARG A 150 21.60 13.89 -2.49
C ARG A 150 21.98 14.84 -1.37
N TYR A 151 21.16 14.93 -0.32
CA TYR A 151 21.32 15.94 0.73
C TYR A 151 21.97 15.40 2.00
N PHE A 152 22.01 14.08 2.19
CA PHE A 152 22.68 13.44 3.32
C PHE A 152 23.72 12.41 2.85
N PRO A 153 24.68 12.79 1.98
CA PRO A 153 25.61 11.85 1.34
C PRO A 153 26.51 11.10 2.34
N THR A 154 26.84 11.71 3.48
CA THR A 154 27.61 11.04 4.54
C THR A 154 26.83 9.91 5.20
N HIS A 155 25.52 10.12 5.45
CA HIS A 155 24.64 9.09 5.99
C HIS A 155 24.41 7.99 4.96
N TRP A 156 24.23 8.39 3.69
CA TRP A 156 24.15 7.45 2.57
C TRP A 156 25.38 6.54 2.48
N SER A 157 26.60 7.10 2.51
CA SER A 157 27.83 6.32 2.48
C SER A 157 28.00 5.41 3.70
N ALA A 158 27.55 5.84 4.89
CA ALA A 158 27.58 5.02 6.10
C ALA A 158 26.61 3.82 6.01
N LEU A 159 25.37 4.07 5.54
CA LEU A 159 24.36 3.02 5.26
C LEU A 159 24.91 1.98 4.27
N MET A 160 25.44 2.44 3.13
CA MET A 160 26.03 1.58 2.10
C MET A 160 27.28 0.81 2.61
N GLY A 161 28.00 1.40 3.56
CA GLY A 161 29.20 0.82 4.17
C GLY A 161 28.92 -0.32 5.14
N GLY A 162 27.64 -0.57 5.48
CA GLY A 162 27.25 -1.66 6.36
C GLY A 162 27.78 -1.48 7.78
N GLU A 163 27.67 -0.26 8.34
CA GLU A 163 28.01 -0.05 9.74
C GLU A 163 27.20 -1.02 10.62
N LYS A 164 27.90 -1.72 11.54
CA LYS A 164 27.28 -2.74 12.40
C LYS A 164 26.12 -2.12 13.18
N GLY A 165 24.92 -2.69 13.03
CA GLY A 165 23.72 -2.28 13.77
C GLY A 165 22.72 -1.48 12.94
N ASP A 166 22.93 -1.34 11.63
CA ASP A 166 21.96 -0.70 10.76
C ASP A 166 20.73 -1.58 10.52
N ALA A 167 19.71 -1.36 11.36
CA ALA A 167 18.44 -2.06 11.31
C ALA A 167 17.50 -1.58 10.20
N ILE A 168 17.81 -0.46 9.51
CA ILE A 168 16.97 0.11 8.44
C ILE A 168 17.49 -0.25 7.03
N TRP A 169 18.75 -0.69 6.94
CA TRP A 169 19.36 -1.09 5.68
C TRP A 169 18.53 -2.11 4.86
N PRO A 170 17.97 -3.19 5.44
CA PRO A 170 17.12 -4.12 4.68
C PRO A 170 15.93 -3.45 3.99
N GLN A 171 15.29 -2.51 4.68
CA GLN A 171 14.13 -1.77 4.17
C GLN A 171 14.54 -0.77 3.08
N ILE A 172 15.68 -0.09 3.25
CA ILE A 172 16.23 0.81 2.21
C ILE A 172 16.57 0.01 0.96
N ASN A 173 17.28 -1.11 1.10
CA ASN A 173 17.65 -1.97 -0.02
C ASN A 173 16.41 -2.54 -0.73
N ALA A 174 15.40 -3.01 0.02
CA ALA A 174 14.14 -3.47 -0.56
C ALA A 174 13.38 -2.35 -1.28
N ALA A 175 13.39 -1.13 -0.72
CA ALA A 175 12.77 0.04 -1.35
C ALA A 175 13.49 0.46 -2.64
N GLN A 176 14.83 0.39 -2.69
CA GLN A 176 15.59 0.60 -3.92
C GLN A 176 15.21 -0.41 -5.00
N MET A 177 15.22 -1.70 -4.67
CA MET A 177 14.83 -2.78 -5.60
C MET A 177 13.39 -2.58 -6.10
N TYR A 178 12.47 -2.21 -5.21
CA TYR A 178 11.09 -1.90 -5.56
C TYR A 178 11.01 -0.69 -6.52
N ILE A 179 11.72 0.40 -6.26
CA ILE A 179 11.74 1.56 -7.17
C ILE A 179 12.29 1.18 -8.54
N GLU A 180 13.45 0.51 -8.59
CA GLU A 180 14.12 0.14 -9.85
C GLU A 180 13.27 -0.81 -10.70
N THR A 181 12.45 -1.63 -10.05
CA THR A 181 11.58 -2.59 -10.71
C THR A 181 10.21 -1.99 -11.07
N ALA A 182 9.51 -1.44 -10.08
CA ALA A 182 8.11 -1.04 -10.21
C ALA A 182 7.95 0.32 -10.89
N LEU A 183 8.84 1.29 -10.64
CA LEU A 183 8.65 2.65 -11.13
C LEU A 183 8.71 2.73 -12.67
N PRO A 184 9.69 2.13 -13.37
CA PRO A 184 9.71 2.14 -14.83
C PRO A 184 8.46 1.47 -15.42
N GLU A 185 8.04 0.34 -14.86
CA GLU A 185 6.83 -0.37 -15.28
C GLU A 185 5.58 0.51 -15.11
N LEU A 186 5.39 1.11 -13.94
CA LEU A 186 4.26 2.00 -13.66
C LEU A 186 4.25 3.23 -14.57
N ILE A 187 5.42 3.77 -14.91
CA ILE A 187 5.53 4.88 -15.87
C ILE A 187 5.16 4.39 -17.28
N LEU A 188 5.67 3.23 -17.71
CA LEU A 188 5.35 2.68 -19.01
C LEU A 188 3.87 2.30 -19.15
N GLU A 189 3.23 1.79 -18.09
CA GLU A 189 1.78 1.56 -18.07
C GLU A 189 1.02 2.88 -18.30
N ILE A 190 1.42 3.95 -17.62
CA ILE A 190 0.74 5.26 -17.73
C ILE A 190 0.99 5.93 -19.08
N VAL A 191 2.22 5.86 -19.60
CA VAL A 191 2.62 6.49 -20.87
C VAL A 191 2.16 5.67 -22.07
N GLY A 192 2.29 4.34 -21.98
CA GLY A 192 2.11 3.39 -23.07
C GLY A 192 0.67 3.06 -23.41
N ASN A 193 -0.28 3.25 -22.48
CA ASN A 193 -1.71 3.26 -22.77
C ASN A 193 -2.51 3.83 -21.59
N SER A 194 -2.96 5.08 -21.77
CA SER A 194 -4.22 5.67 -21.32
C SER A 194 -5.02 4.86 -20.29
N ILE A 195 -5.38 5.47 -19.16
CA ILE A 195 -6.30 4.91 -18.14
C ILE A 195 -7.62 4.37 -18.76
N PHE A 196 -7.92 4.74 -20.01
CA PHE A 196 -8.94 4.12 -20.85
C PHE A 196 -8.37 3.82 -22.24
N ASP A 197 -8.04 2.57 -22.55
CA ASP A 197 -7.89 2.14 -23.94
C ASP A 197 -9.32 2.08 -24.51
N ASN A 198 -9.77 3.16 -25.18
CA ASN A 198 -10.99 3.14 -25.99
C ASN A 198 -10.72 2.26 -27.22
N LYS A 199 -10.79 0.95 -27.03
CA LYS A 199 -11.00 -0.03 -28.09
C LYS A 199 -12.29 -0.76 -27.79
N GLU A 200 -13.39 -0.05 -27.96
CA GLU A 200 -14.62 -0.49 -28.65
C GLU A 200 -15.71 0.59 -28.49
N LEU A 201 -15.88 1.38 -29.56
CA LEU A 201 -17.12 2.07 -29.92
C LEU A 201 -17.40 1.75 -31.40
#